data_AF-W4VGU0-F1
#
_entry.id   AF-W4VGU0-F1
#
_cell.length_a   1.000
_cell.length_b   1.000
_cell.length_c   1.000
_cell.angle_alpha   90.00
_cell.angle_beta   90.00
_cell.angle_gamma   90.00
#
_symmetry.space_group_name_H-M   'P 1'
#
loop_
_entity.id
_entity.type
_entity.pdbx_description
1 polymer ?
#
loop_
_entity_poly.entity_id
_entity_poly.type
_entity_poly.pdbx_seq_one_letter_code
_entity_poly.pdbx_strand_id
1 'polypeptide(L)'
;MNAFAKFRKLPIRSKFLFVFILLFIWFGLIQSVQLFFFISYIQQYNEMTETIHLTNSIHGELRDQLEEEIRDIVYGKVYFGDGDQYQILSQMEENLNTVATKEMAQPFSKEITEVRTIIETTTEYIDRLGKQIKTNASAEEKYITQEYIGIASGLINEHVQLLLQETLQESEKQKEAIKDKISRDIRISIIVYLVLVILNFMLIWIASKYLLKPIYLLQGHAREIAKGNLSEPIQPIKAMNEIDDLYNAFHVMTTYLKHIISQVHHTSNEIIRTSQHIHQSTEENLAAGEQMTSTSQSIIQDLQQQNLQIEWLQQQSNQLLTEQLAFQQQLIKAEAGLNAATLEYITTSISGMKQLQKNIDDCNEQIKKCFKSMEIIGSLGEEQLTTIEEIAETSDKQLAYVDQLRKQLKQFQI
;
A
#
# COMPACT_ATOMS: atom_id res chain seq x y z
N MET A 1 -25.71 -14.21 10.61
CA MET A 1 -24.25 -14.03 10.50
C MET A 1 -23.96 -12.53 10.64
N ASN A 2 -23.40 -12.08 11.76
CA ASN A 2 -23.35 -10.65 12.15
C ASN A 2 -22.63 -9.78 11.10
N ALA A 3 -23.32 -8.78 10.54
CA ALA A 3 -22.75 -7.81 9.61
C ALA A 3 -21.48 -7.12 10.17
N PHE A 4 -21.45 -6.91 11.49
CA PHE A 4 -20.30 -6.39 12.23
C PHE A 4 -19.03 -7.25 12.11
N ALA A 5 -19.17 -8.58 12.12
CA ALA A 5 -18.04 -9.50 12.00
C ALA A 5 -17.45 -9.49 10.58
N LYS A 6 -18.31 -9.34 9.57
CA LYS A 6 -17.89 -9.22 8.17
C LYS A 6 -17.19 -7.88 7.91
N PHE A 7 -17.68 -6.79 8.52
CA PHE A 7 -17.07 -5.47 8.44
C PHE A 7 -15.64 -5.46 9.02
N ARG A 8 -15.39 -6.18 10.12
CA ARG A 8 -14.06 -6.24 10.76
C ARG A 8 -12.98 -6.87 9.87
N LYS A 9 -13.34 -7.79 8.97
CA LYS A 9 -12.41 -8.46 8.04
C LYS A 9 -12.20 -7.72 6.71
N LEU A 10 -12.92 -6.62 6.48
CA LEU A 10 -12.75 -5.86 5.24
C LEU A 10 -11.38 -5.16 5.18
N PRO A 11 -10.86 -4.94 3.96
CA PRO A 11 -9.72 -4.07 3.74
C PRO A 11 -9.91 -2.70 4.40
N ILE A 12 -8.84 -2.10 4.91
CA ILE A 12 -8.85 -0.74 5.48
C ILE A 12 -9.48 0.23 4.49
N ARG A 13 -9.05 0.20 3.22
CA ARG A 13 -9.61 1.07 2.17
C ARG A 13 -11.13 0.94 2.07
N SER A 14 -11.65 -0.28 2.06
CA SER A 14 -13.08 -0.55 1.94
C SER A 14 -13.88 -0.09 3.16
N LYS A 15 -13.32 -0.24 4.37
CA LYS A 15 -13.96 0.28 5.60
C LYS A 15 -14.12 1.80 5.57
N PHE A 16 -13.05 2.51 5.23
CA PHE A 16 -13.09 3.97 5.12
C PHE A 16 -14.03 4.43 4.01
N LEU A 17 -13.96 3.81 2.84
CA LEU A 17 -14.83 4.15 1.72
C LEU A 17 -16.30 3.95 2.06
N PHE A 18 -16.65 2.84 2.73
CA PHE A 18 -18.02 2.59 3.19
C PHE A 18 -18.49 3.65 4.20
N VAL A 19 -17.66 3.99 5.19
CA VAL A 19 -18.01 5.01 6.20
C VAL A 19 -18.15 6.39 5.58
N PHE A 20 -17.25 6.79 4.68
CA PHE A 20 -17.33 8.08 3.99
C PHE A 20 -18.56 8.15 3.09
N ILE A 21 -18.85 7.12 2.30
CA ILE A 21 -20.05 7.08 1.45
C ILE A 21 -21.31 7.21 2.32
N LEU A 22 -21.39 6.47 3.42
CA LEU A 22 -22.53 6.53 4.32
C LEU A 22 -22.70 7.93 4.93
N LEU A 23 -21.61 8.58 5.34
CA LEU A 23 -21.63 9.96 5.83
C LEU A 23 -22.05 10.96 4.74
N PHE A 24 -21.54 10.83 3.52
CA PHE A 24 -21.89 11.73 2.42
C PHE A 24 -23.35 11.58 1.99
N ILE A 25 -23.87 10.35 1.92
CA ILE A 25 -25.29 10.10 1.62
C ILE A 25 -26.16 10.71 2.71
N TRP A 26 -25.84 10.45 3.97
CA TRP A 26 -26.60 10.98 5.09
C TRP A 26 -26.62 12.52 5.12
N PHE A 27 -25.45 13.15 4.91
CA PHE A 27 -25.34 14.60 4.82
C PHE A 27 -26.10 15.16 3.62
N GLY A 28 -25.94 14.54 2.45
CA GLY A 28 -26.64 14.92 1.22
C GLY A 28 -28.16 14.90 1.39
N LEU A 29 -28.70 13.83 1.99
CA LEU A 29 -30.14 13.73 2.27
C LEU A 29 -30.63 14.85 3.19
N ILE A 30 -29.89 15.16 4.27
CA ILE A 30 -30.26 16.25 5.18
C ILE A 30 -30.26 17.59 4.44
N GLN A 31 -29.23 17.86 3.63
CA GLN A 31 -29.13 19.10 2.88
C GLN A 31 -30.21 19.23 1.81
N SER A 32 -30.59 18.13 1.15
CA SER A 32 -31.70 18.12 0.20
C SER A 32 -33.03 18.47 0.87
N VAL A 33 -33.29 17.93 2.06
CA VAL A 33 -34.50 18.26 2.84
C VAL A 33 -34.51 19.74 3.25
N GLN A 34 -33.38 20.27 3.71
CA GLN A 34 -33.27 21.70 4.06
C GLN A 34 -33.50 22.61 2.85
N LEU A 35 -32.92 22.27 1.69
CA LEU A 35 -33.12 23.02 0.46
C LEU A 35 -34.59 23.02 0.02
N PHE A 36 -35.27 21.88 0.15
CA PHE A 36 -36.70 21.77 -0.15
C PHE A 36 -37.55 22.72 0.72
N PHE A 37 -37.31 22.75 2.03
CA PHE A 37 -38.01 23.69 2.92
C PHE A 37 -37.71 25.14 2.60
N PHE A 38 -36.45 25.47 2.28
CA PHE A 38 -36.07 26.82 1.89
C PHE A 38 -36.80 27.31 0.63
N ILE A 39 -36.92 26.46 -0.39
CA ILE A 39 -37.70 26.76 -1.60
C ILE A 39 -39.18 26.98 -1.23
N SER A 40 -39.73 26.14 -0.35
CA SER A 40 -41.12 26.29 0.12
C SER A 40 -41.36 27.63 0.84
N TYR A 41 -40.39 28.13 1.62
CA TYR A 41 -40.50 29.45 2.27
C TYR A 41 -40.49 30.60 1.27
N ILE A 42 -39.66 30.53 0.22
CA ILE A 42 -39.65 31.53 -0.86
C ILE A 42 -41.00 31.54 -1.57
N GLN A 43 -41.57 30.37 -1.84
CA GLN A 43 -42.87 30.28 -2.49
C GLN A 43 -43.98 30.93 -1.64
N GLN A 44 -44.05 30.60 -0.34
CA GLN A 44 -45.03 31.22 0.58
C GLN A 44 -44.87 32.76 0.64
N TYR A 45 -43.64 33.26 0.67
CA TYR A 45 -43.37 34.70 0.66
C TYR A 45 -43.81 35.39 -0.64
N ASN A 46 -43.59 34.74 -1.78
CA ASN A 46 -44.02 35.24 -3.08
C ASN A 46 -45.54 35.27 -3.20
N GLU A 47 -46.24 34.22 -2.76
CA GLU A 47 -47.71 34.17 -2.74
C GLU A 47 -48.31 35.30 -1.89
N MET A 48 -47.71 35.59 -0.73
CA MET A 48 -48.10 36.70 0.14
C MET A 48 -47.97 38.06 -0.56
N THR A 49 -46.84 38.29 -1.23
CA THR A 49 -46.59 39.55 -1.96
C THR A 49 -47.53 39.71 -3.15
N GLU A 50 -47.78 38.64 -3.90
CA GLU A 50 -48.69 38.61 -5.03
C GLU A 50 -50.13 38.90 -4.57
N THR A 51 -50.57 38.30 -3.46
CA THR A 51 -51.90 38.54 -2.87
C THR A 51 -52.09 40.00 -2.49
N ILE A 52 -51.11 40.61 -1.82
CA ILE A 52 -51.15 42.04 -1.46
C ILE A 52 -51.22 42.92 -2.72
N HIS A 53 -50.39 42.63 -3.73
CA HIS A 53 -50.35 43.40 -4.97
C HIS A 53 -51.69 43.34 -5.72
N LEU A 54 -52.27 42.15 -5.87
CA LEU A 54 -53.55 41.95 -6.55
C LEU A 54 -54.73 42.57 -5.79
N THR A 55 -54.76 42.47 -4.46
CA THR A 55 -55.78 43.16 -3.66
C THR A 55 -55.65 44.68 -3.78
N ASN A 56 -54.43 45.22 -3.76
CA ASN A 56 -54.19 46.66 -3.85
C ASN A 56 -54.54 47.24 -5.24
N SER A 57 -54.36 46.49 -6.33
CA SER A 57 -54.69 46.96 -7.68
C SER A 57 -56.20 47.15 -7.90
N ILE A 58 -57.05 46.38 -7.20
CA ILE A 58 -58.52 46.53 -7.27
C ILE A 58 -58.96 47.87 -6.64
N HIS A 59 -58.42 48.22 -5.48
CA HIS A 59 -58.77 49.45 -4.75
C HIS A 59 -58.19 50.72 -5.40
N GLY A 60 -56.93 50.68 -5.85
CA GLY A 60 -56.23 51.84 -6.37
C GLY A 60 -56.44 52.03 -7.87
N GLU A 61 -55.62 51.33 -8.65
CA GLU A 61 -55.50 51.54 -10.10
C GLU A 61 -56.80 51.27 -10.86
N LEU A 62 -57.40 50.09 -10.68
CA LEU A 62 -58.56 49.69 -11.47
C LEU A 62 -59.80 50.50 -11.12
N ARG A 63 -59.99 50.85 -9.84
CA ARG A 63 -61.13 51.68 -9.42
C ARG A 63 -61.04 53.08 -10.00
N ASP A 64 -59.87 53.71 -9.90
CA ASP A 64 -59.66 55.07 -10.42
C ASP A 64 -59.92 55.11 -11.94
N GLN A 65 -59.44 54.10 -12.66
CA GLN A 65 -59.73 53.91 -14.08
C GLN A 65 -61.24 53.74 -14.33
N LEU A 66 -61.95 52.93 -13.53
CA LEU A 66 -63.39 52.72 -13.69
C LEU A 66 -64.20 54.02 -13.49
N GLU A 67 -63.88 54.79 -12.45
CA GLU A 67 -64.56 56.07 -12.19
C GLU A 67 -64.31 57.10 -13.29
N GLU A 68 -63.08 57.17 -13.80
CA GLU A 68 -62.73 58.04 -14.93
C GLU A 68 -63.46 57.62 -16.21
N GLU A 69 -63.48 56.33 -16.52
CA GLU A 69 -64.11 55.76 -17.71
C GLU A 69 -65.63 56.02 -17.71
N ILE A 70 -66.30 55.72 -16.60
CA ILE A 70 -67.74 55.95 -16.47
C ILE A 70 -68.07 57.43 -16.58
N ARG A 71 -67.25 58.30 -15.99
CA ARG A 71 -67.42 59.76 -16.10
C ARG A 71 -67.30 60.22 -17.56
N ASP A 72 -66.31 59.73 -18.29
CA ASP A 72 -66.08 60.12 -19.68
C ASP A 72 -67.15 59.56 -20.64
N ILE A 73 -67.68 58.37 -20.36
CA ILE A 73 -68.86 57.81 -21.04
C ILE A 73 -70.10 58.68 -20.84
N VAL A 74 -70.39 59.10 -19.59
CA VAL A 74 -71.59 59.90 -19.30
C VAL A 74 -71.48 61.31 -19.90
N TYR A 75 -70.28 61.91 -19.91
CA TYR A 75 -70.03 63.19 -20.57
C TYR A 75 -69.92 63.09 -22.10
N GLY A 76 -69.97 61.88 -22.67
CA GLY A 76 -69.92 61.65 -24.10
C GLY A 76 -68.55 61.86 -24.75
N LYS A 77 -67.47 61.83 -23.96
CA LYS A 77 -66.11 61.79 -24.49
C LYS A 77 -65.75 60.43 -25.09
N VAL A 78 -66.36 59.37 -24.56
CA VAL A 78 -66.20 57.97 -25.00
C VAL A 78 -67.58 57.38 -25.28
N TYR A 79 -67.71 56.61 -26.37
CA TYR A 79 -68.94 55.87 -26.65
C TYR A 79 -69.02 54.63 -25.74
N PHE A 80 -70.20 54.35 -25.18
CA PHE A 80 -70.38 53.22 -24.24
C PHE A 80 -69.89 51.86 -24.79
N GLY A 81 -69.99 51.64 -26.10
CA GLY A 81 -69.55 50.39 -26.73
C GLY A 81 -68.03 50.29 -26.98
N ASP A 82 -67.33 51.43 -26.96
CA ASP A 82 -65.89 51.55 -27.20
C ASP A 82 -65.10 51.75 -25.90
N GLY A 83 -65.80 51.86 -24.75
CA GLY A 83 -65.19 52.08 -23.45
C GLY A 83 -64.66 50.80 -22.81
N ASP A 84 -63.74 50.97 -21.87
CA ASP A 84 -63.02 49.87 -21.21
C ASP A 84 -63.68 49.40 -19.91
N GLN A 85 -64.88 49.89 -19.57
CA GLN A 85 -65.53 49.65 -18.27
C GLN A 85 -65.70 48.16 -17.94
N TYR A 86 -66.02 47.33 -18.93
CA TYR A 86 -66.17 45.88 -18.73
C TYR A 86 -64.81 45.16 -18.63
N GLN A 87 -63.79 45.65 -19.33
CA GLN A 87 -62.44 45.11 -19.20
C GLN A 87 -61.89 45.39 -17.80
N ILE A 88 -62.10 46.60 -17.29
CA ILE A 88 -61.68 47.00 -15.94
C ILE A 88 -62.37 46.14 -14.88
N LEU A 89 -63.70 45.99 -14.95
CA LEU A 89 -64.47 45.13 -14.04
C LEU A 89 -64.03 43.66 -14.12
N SER A 90 -63.80 43.14 -15.34
CA SER A 90 -63.30 41.79 -15.54
C SER A 90 -61.91 41.60 -14.92
N GLN A 91 -61.04 42.61 -14.98
CA GLN A 91 -59.71 42.57 -14.37
C GLN A 91 -59.80 42.61 -12.84
N MET A 92 -60.72 43.40 -12.28
CA MET A 92 -60.98 43.39 -10.84
C MET A 92 -61.45 42.01 -10.37
N GLU A 93 -62.38 41.40 -11.12
CA GLU A 93 -62.88 40.06 -10.82
C GLU A 93 -61.78 38.99 -10.97
N GLU A 94 -60.94 39.07 -12.02
CA GLU A 94 -59.81 38.16 -12.21
C GLU A 94 -58.78 38.27 -11.07
N ASN A 95 -58.43 39.49 -10.66
CA ASN A 95 -57.52 39.73 -9.56
C ASN A 95 -58.11 39.17 -8.25
N LEU A 96 -59.40 39.41 -8.00
CA LEU A 96 -60.10 38.89 -6.82
C LEU A 96 -60.22 37.36 -6.83
N ASN A 97 -60.46 36.75 -8.01
CA ASN A 97 -60.46 35.31 -8.21
C ASN A 97 -59.08 34.72 -7.90
N THR A 98 -58.02 35.34 -8.42
CA THR A 98 -56.65 34.91 -8.17
C THR A 98 -56.32 34.97 -6.69
N VAL A 99 -56.67 36.07 -6.01
CA VAL A 99 -56.54 36.20 -4.54
C VAL A 99 -57.29 35.08 -3.82
N ALA A 100 -58.54 34.81 -4.20
CA ALA A 100 -59.38 33.78 -3.57
C ALA A 100 -58.82 32.35 -3.69
N THR A 101 -57.96 32.07 -4.67
CA THR A 101 -57.34 30.75 -4.84
C THR A 101 -56.11 30.52 -3.98
N LYS A 102 -55.50 31.57 -3.41
CA LYS A 102 -54.28 31.45 -2.60
C LYS A 102 -54.61 30.86 -1.24
N GLU A 103 -53.74 29.98 -0.71
CA GLU A 103 -53.94 29.36 0.61
C GLU A 103 -54.06 30.42 1.72
N MET A 104 -53.31 31.51 1.58
CA MET A 104 -53.36 32.67 2.48
C MET A 104 -54.73 33.34 2.57
N ALA A 105 -55.60 33.19 1.57
CA ALA A 105 -56.88 33.87 1.49
C ALA A 105 -58.01 33.21 2.28
N GLN A 106 -57.80 32.00 2.82
CA GLN A 106 -58.83 31.30 3.59
C GLN A 106 -59.41 32.11 4.77
N PRO A 107 -58.61 32.84 5.57
CA PRO A 107 -59.12 33.60 6.72
C PRO A 107 -60.05 34.76 6.35
N PHE A 108 -59.96 35.29 5.12
CA PHE A 108 -60.71 36.47 4.67
C PHE A 108 -61.63 36.19 3.47
N SER A 109 -62.13 34.95 3.39
CA SER A 109 -63.11 34.51 2.36
C SER A 109 -64.42 35.31 2.38
N LYS A 110 -64.82 35.82 3.55
CA LYS A 110 -66.02 36.67 3.71
C LYS A 110 -65.84 38.01 3.00
N GLU A 111 -64.71 38.68 3.24
CA GLU A 111 -64.35 39.97 2.67
C GLU A 111 -64.22 39.86 1.14
N ILE A 112 -63.63 38.76 0.65
CA ILE A 112 -63.58 38.47 -0.79
C ILE A 112 -64.98 38.35 -1.39
N THR A 113 -65.90 37.67 -0.68
CA THR A 113 -67.29 37.50 -1.14
C THR A 113 -68.02 38.85 -1.18
N GLU A 114 -67.83 39.70 -0.17
CA GLU A 114 -68.41 41.04 -0.13
C GLU A 114 -67.93 41.90 -1.28
N VAL A 115 -66.61 41.95 -1.53
CA VAL A 115 -66.04 42.67 -2.67
C VAL A 115 -66.63 42.16 -3.99
N ARG A 116 -66.75 40.83 -4.14
CA ARG A 116 -67.34 40.21 -5.34
C ARG A 116 -68.77 40.69 -5.57
N THR A 117 -69.61 40.63 -4.55
CA THR A 117 -71.02 41.07 -4.65
C THR A 117 -71.13 42.55 -5.05
N ILE A 118 -70.20 43.40 -4.59
CA ILE A 118 -70.20 44.82 -4.95
C ILE A 118 -69.73 45.02 -6.40
N ILE A 119 -68.72 44.27 -6.87
CA ILE A 119 -68.31 44.28 -8.29
C ILE A 119 -69.48 43.83 -9.18
N GLU A 120 -70.20 42.78 -8.80
CA GLU A 120 -71.39 42.29 -9.52
C GLU A 120 -72.49 43.37 -9.56
N THR A 121 -72.75 44.03 -8.43
CA THR A 121 -73.74 45.12 -8.33
C THR A 121 -73.33 46.33 -9.18
N THR A 122 -72.04 46.68 -9.18
CA THR A 122 -71.48 47.77 -10.01
C THR A 122 -71.63 47.44 -11.49
N THR A 123 -71.41 46.19 -11.86
CA THR A 123 -71.63 45.69 -13.23
C THR A 123 -73.10 45.83 -13.64
N GLU A 124 -74.04 45.50 -12.75
CA GLU A 124 -75.48 45.66 -13.01
C GLU A 124 -75.87 47.13 -13.24
N TYR A 125 -75.32 48.07 -12.46
CA TYR A 125 -75.55 49.50 -12.67
C TYR A 125 -74.94 50.00 -13.98
N ILE A 126 -73.76 49.52 -14.36
CA ILE A 126 -73.13 49.84 -15.64
C ILE A 126 -73.93 49.29 -16.83
N ASP A 127 -74.45 48.06 -16.73
CA ASP A 127 -75.37 47.48 -17.72
C ASP A 127 -76.64 48.33 -17.89
N ARG A 128 -77.19 48.81 -16.77
CA ARG A 128 -78.34 49.71 -16.78
C ARG A 128 -78.01 51.04 -17.45
N LEU A 129 -76.84 51.62 -17.16
CA LEU A 129 -76.37 52.84 -17.83
C LEU A 129 -76.24 52.63 -19.34
N GLY A 130 -75.69 51.50 -19.77
CA GLY A 130 -75.59 51.12 -21.19
C GLY A 130 -76.95 51.02 -21.88
N LYS A 131 -77.94 50.42 -21.21
CA LYS A 131 -79.33 50.37 -21.70
C LYS A 131 -79.92 51.78 -21.83
N GLN A 132 -79.74 52.63 -20.82
CA GLN A 132 -80.23 54.02 -20.82
C GLN A 132 -79.60 54.86 -21.94
N ILE A 133 -78.30 54.67 -22.23
CA ILE A 133 -77.62 55.33 -23.34
C ILE A 133 -78.19 54.85 -24.69
N LYS A 134 -78.43 53.54 -24.85
CA LYS A 134 -79.03 52.97 -26.08
C LYS A 134 -80.47 53.45 -26.33
N THR A 135 -81.25 53.66 -25.28
CA THR A 135 -82.66 54.10 -25.38
C THR A 135 -82.83 55.62 -25.37
N ASN A 136 -81.75 56.41 -25.40
CA ASN A 136 -81.77 57.87 -25.26
C ASN A 136 -82.55 58.35 -24.02
N ALA A 137 -82.31 57.72 -22.87
CA ALA A 137 -82.84 58.15 -21.57
C ALA A 137 -82.46 59.62 -21.26
N SER A 138 -83.23 60.25 -20.38
CA SER A 138 -83.00 61.66 -20.02
C SER A 138 -81.63 61.85 -19.36
N ALA A 139 -81.09 63.08 -19.39
CA ALA A 139 -79.83 63.39 -18.72
C ALA A 139 -79.91 63.14 -17.19
N GLU A 140 -81.07 63.40 -16.59
CA GLU A 140 -81.37 63.16 -15.17
C GLU A 140 -81.32 61.66 -14.84
N GLU A 141 -81.94 60.81 -15.66
CA GLU A 141 -81.94 59.35 -15.45
C GLU A 141 -80.54 58.73 -15.55
N LYS A 142 -79.71 59.24 -16.48
CA LYS A 142 -78.31 58.80 -16.63
C LYS A 142 -77.45 59.29 -15.47
N TYR A 143 -77.65 60.52 -15.00
CA TYR A 143 -76.94 61.08 -13.84
C TYR A 143 -77.23 60.29 -12.57
N ILE A 144 -78.48 59.91 -12.32
CA ILE A 144 -78.86 59.05 -11.18
C ILE A 144 -78.14 57.69 -11.24
N THR A 145 -78.08 57.04 -12.41
CA THR A 145 -77.35 55.78 -12.55
C THR A 145 -75.84 55.98 -12.37
N GLN A 146 -75.26 57.07 -12.88
CA GLN A 146 -73.86 57.43 -12.64
C GLN A 146 -73.57 57.61 -11.14
N GLU A 147 -74.46 58.27 -10.40
CA GLU A 147 -74.35 58.43 -8.95
C GLU A 147 -74.37 57.07 -8.24
N TYR A 148 -75.27 56.15 -8.62
CA TYR A 148 -75.27 54.78 -8.08
C TYR A 148 -73.98 54.01 -8.41
N ILE A 149 -73.41 54.17 -9.61
CA ILE A 149 -72.12 53.57 -9.96
C ILE A 149 -71.01 54.18 -9.08
N GLY A 150 -71.02 55.49 -8.85
CA GLY A 150 -70.07 56.16 -7.97
C GLY A 150 -70.18 55.68 -6.52
N ILE A 151 -71.40 55.48 -6.01
CA ILE A 151 -71.63 54.90 -4.68
C ILE A 151 -71.11 53.46 -4.62
N ALA A 152 -71.42 52.64 -5.63
CA ALA A 152 -70.96 51.25 -5.68
C ALA A 152 -69.43 51.16 -5.79
N SER A 153 -68.80 52.01 -6.60
CA SER A 153 -67.33 52.17 -6.67
C SER A 153 -66.71 52.60 -5.33
N GLY A 154 -67.38 53.52 -4.62
CA GLY A 154 -67.01 53.90 -3.25
C GLY A 154 -67.09 52.73 -2.26
N LEU A 155 -68.10 51.86 -2.40
CA LEU A 155 -68.21 50.64 -1.60
C LEU A 155 -67.14 49.59 -1.98
N ILE A 156 -66.77 49.47 -3.26
CA ILE A 156 -65.61 48.65 -3.67
C ILE A 156 -64.36 49.12 -2.94
N ASN A 157 -64.11 50.44 -2.92
CA ASN A 157 -62.99 51.02 -2.20
C ASN A 157 -62.99 50.64 -0.72
N GLU A 158 -64.12 50.83 -0.03
CA GLU A 158 -64.24 50.53 1.41
C GLU A 158 -63.99 49.05 1.71
N HIS A 159 -64.66 48.15 0.99
CA HIS A 159 -64.53 46.71 1.25
C HIS A 159 -63.18 46.13 0.80
N VAL A 160 -62.58 46.65 -0.29
CA VAL A 160 -61.24 46.23 -0.69
C VAL A 160 -60.18 46.77 0.27
N GLN A 161 -60.37 47.96 0.87
CA GLN A 161 -59.51 48.43 1.95
C GLN A 161 -59.57 47.53 3.18
N LEU A 162 -60.77 47.07 3.58
CA LEU A 162 -60.93 46.08 4.64
C LEU A 162 -60.23 44.76 4.30
N LEU A 163 -60.43 44.26 3.08
CA LEU A 163 -59.74 43.06 2.58
C LEU A 163 -58.21 43.23 2.59
N LEU A 164 -57.70 44.39 2.15
CA LEU A 164 -56.27 44.70 2.16
C LEU A 164 -55.73 44.75 3.60
N GLN A 165 -56.47 45.36 4.52
CA GLN A 165 -56.11 45.39 5.93
C GLN A 165 -56.01 43.97 6.52
N GLU A 166 -57.00 43.12 6.28
CA GLU A 166 -56.96 41.72 6.73
C GLU A 166 -55.81 40.95 6.07
N THR A 167 -55.58 41.14 4.78
CA THR A 167 -54.46 40.54 4.04
C THR A 167 -53.11 40.95 4.65
N LEU A 168 -52.93 42.23 4.97
CA LEU A 168 -51.70 42.75 5.59
C LEU A 168 -51.50 42.22 7.01
N GLN A 169 -52.57 42.12 7.81
CA GLN A 169 -52.48 41.55 9.15
C GLN A 169 -52.10 40.06 9.12
N GLU A 170 -52.71 39.30 8.22
CA GLU A 170 -52.39 37.88 8.04
C GLU A 170 -50.96 37.69 7.47
N SER A 171 -50.54 38.55 6.55
CA SER A 171 -49.17 38.62 6.01
C SER A 171 -48.13 38.76 7.11
N GLU A 172 -48.31 39.70 8.03
CA GLU A 172 -47.37 39.91 9.13
C GLU A 172 -47.32 38.69 10.09
N LYS A 173 -48.46 38.05 10.37
CA LYS A 173 -48.48 36.81 11.17
C LYS A 173 -47.71 35.68 10.47
N GLN A 174 -47.95 35.46 9.19
CA GLN A 174 -47.28 34.40 8.43
C GLN A 174 -45.79 34.68 8.26
N LYS A 175 -45.41 35.93 8.03
CA LYS A 175 -44.02 36.38 7.94
C LYS A 175 -43.25 36.12 9.23
N GLU A 176 -43.80 36.43 10.40
CA GLU A 176 -43.16 36.08 11.68
C GLU A 176 -43.08 34.56 11.87
N ALA A 177 -44.12 33.80 11.51
CA ALA A 177 -44.07 32.33 11.55
C ALA A 177 -43.01 31.73 10.61
N ILE A 178 -42.84 32.29 9.39
CA ILE A 178 -41.80 31.88 8.44
C ILE A 178 -40.42 32.21 8.99
N LYS A 179 -40.23 33.41 9.54
CA LYS A 179 -38.96 33.85 10.15
C LYS A 179 -38.55 32.95 11.31
N ASP A 180 -39.50 32.53 12.15
CA ASP A 180 -39.25 31.58 13.23
C ASP A 180 -38.87 30.19 12.71
N LYS A 181 -39.58 29.70 11.68
CA LYS A 181 -39.25 28.43 11.01
C LYS A 181 -37.84 28.47 10.40
N ILE A 182 -37.51 29.52 9.65
CA ILE A 182 -36.17 29.74 9.07
C ILE A 182 -35.11 29.77 10.17
N SER A 183 -35.33 30.55 11.23
CA SER A 183 -34.36 30.68 12.33
C SER A 183 -34.12 29.34 13.04
N ARG A 184 -35.18 28.55 13.27
CA ARG A 184 -35.07 27.20 13.84
C ARG A 184 -34.29 26.28 12.90
N ASP A 185 -34.60 26.28 11.62
CA ASP A 185 -34.01 25.37 10.65
C ASP A 185 -32.53 25.72 10.39
N ILE A 186 -32.16 27.00 10.40
CA ILE A 186 -30.75 27.44 10.39
C ILE A 186 -30.01 26.94 11.63
N ARG A 187 -30.59 27.08 12.84
CA ARG A 187 -29.97 26.54 14.07
C ARG A 187 -29.75 25.03 13.98
N ILE A 188 -30.74 24.28 13.48
CA ILE A 188 -30.61 22.84 13.25
C ILE A 188 -29.49 22.55 12.25
N SER A 189 -29.41 23.29 11.14
CA SER A 189 -28.37 23.14 10.12
C SER A 189 -26.97 23.36 10.70
N ILE A 190 -26.79 24.40 11.52
CA ILE A 190 -25.53 24.69 12.21
C ILE A 190 -25.16 23.53 13.16
N ILE A 191 -26.11 23.02 13.95
CA ILE A 191 -25.87 21.90 14.87
C ILE A 191 -25.47 20.64 14.10
N VAL A 192 -26.19 20.30 13.02
CA VAL A 192 -25.87 19.14 12.17
C VAL A 192 -24.49 19.28 11.56
N TYR A 193 -24.13 20.47 11.07
CA TYR A 193 -22.81 20.74 10.52
C TYR A 193 -21.72 20.56 11.57
N LEU A 194 -21.90 21.11 12.78
CA LEU A 194 -20.94 20.94 13.89
C LEU A 194 -20.76 19.48 14.28
N VAL A 195 -21.84 18.70 14.37
CA VAL A 195 -21.78 17.26 14.64
C VAL A 195 -20.99 16.55 13.55
N LEU A 196 -21.19 16.91 12.28
CA LEU A 196 -20.46 16.32 11.17
C LEU A 196 -18.97 16.65 11.20
N VAL A 197 -18.59 17.87 11.58
CA VAL A 197 -17.19 18.26 11.78
C VAL A 197 -16.55 17.41 12.89
N ILE A 198 -17.24 17.26 14.03
CA ILE A 198 -16.76 16.44 15.16
C ILE A 198 -16.60 14.97 14.75
N LEU A 199 -17.56 14.40 14.03
CA LEU A 199 -17.49 13.01 13.54
C LEU A 199 -16.33 12.80 12.57
N ASN A 200 -16.09 13.75 11.66
CA ASN A 200 -14.93 13.70 10.76
C ASN A 200 -13.62 13.76 11.54
N PHE A 201 -13.50 14.69 12.50
CA PHE A 201 -12.31 14.78 13.34
C PHE A 201 -12.07 13.46 14.11
N MET A 202 -13.12 12.88 14.70
CA MET A 202 -13.04 11.63 15.43
C MET A 202 -12.62 10.46 14.51
N LEU A 203 -13.12 10.40 13.28
CA LEU A 203 -12.71 9.41 12.28
C LEU A 203 -11.24 9.53 11.91
N ILE A 204 -10.75 10.75 11.65
CA ILE A 204 -9.33 11.02 11.36
C ILE A 204 -8.46 10.63 12.54
N TRP A 205 -8.87 10.96 13.76
CA TRP A 205 -8.16 10.60 14.99
C TRP A 205 -8.04 9.09 15.16
N ILE A 206 -9.15 8.35 14.96
CA ILE A 206 -9.18 6.89 15.00
C ILE A 206 -8.27 6.33 13.89
N ALA A 207 -8.37 6.84 12.67
CA ALA A 207 -7.51 6.42 11.56
C ALA A 207 -6.02 6.59 11.90
N SER A 208 -5.64 7.75 12.44
CA SER A 208 -4.26 8.03 12.86
C SER A 208 -3.76 7.04 13.90
N LYS A 209 -4.57 6.75 14.92
CA LYS A 209 -4.20 5.84 16.00
C LYS A 209 -4.08 4.38 15.54
N TYR A 210 -4.96 3.91 14.67
CA TYR A 210 -5.05 2.49 14.30
C TYR A 210 -4.36 2.14 12.98
N LEU A 211 -4.03 3.12 12.13
CA LEU A 211 -3.33 2.90 10.86
C LEU A 211 -1.90 3.45 10.90
N LEU A 212 -1.75 4.74 11.17
CA LEU A 212 -0.45 5.40 11.05
C LEU A 212 0.53 4.93 12.13
N LYS A 213 0.07 4.78 13.39
CA LYS A 213 0.97 4.36 14.47
C LYS A 213 1.64 2.99 14.22
N PRO A 214 0.91 1.91 13.84
CA PRO A 214 1.56 0.64 13.47
C PRO A 214 2.53 0.75 12.28
N ILE A 215 2.22 1.57 11.27
CA ILE A 215 3.09 1.78 10.11
C ILE A 215 4.40 2.44 10.54
N TYR A 216 4.34 3.47 11.40
CA TYR A 216 5.55 4.11 11.95
C TYR A 216 6.38 3.15 12.81
N LEU A 217 5.74 2.26 13.56
CA LEU A 217 6.44 1.23 14.33
C LEU A 217 7.18 0.26 13.41
N LEU A 218 6.52 -0.24 12.35
CA LEU A 218 7.17 -1.13 11.37
C LEU A 218 8.28 -0.42 10.59
N GLN A 219 8.11 0.87 10.27
CA GLN A 219 9.18 1.69 9.67
C GLN A 219 10.39 1.80 10.61
N GLY A 220 10.15 1.98 11.92
CA GLY A 220 11.20 1.98 12.93
C GLY A 220 11.98 0.67 12.95
N HIS A 221 11.28 -0.47 13.01
CA HIS A 221 11.93 -1.78 12.96
C HIS A 221 12.68 -2.02 11.65
N ALA A 222 12.13 -1.61 10.50
CA ALA A 222 12.84 -1.71 9.22
C ALA A 222 14.16 -0.92 9.23
N ARG A 223 14.19 0.26 9.88
CA ARG A 223 15.42 1.05 10.04
C ARG A 223 16.42 0.36 10.95
N GLU A 224 15.99 -0.27 12.03
CA GLU A 224 16.89 -1.03 12.92
C GLU A 224 17.47 -2.25 12.20
N ILE A 225 16.64 -3.01 11.47
CA ILE A 225 17.10 -4.12 10.61
C ILE A 225 18.13 -3.64 9.58
N ALA A 226 17.89 -2.49 8.94
CA ALA A 226 18.81 -1.91 7.96
C ALA A 226 20.16 -1.47 8.57
N LYS A 227 20.19 -1.13 9.86
CA LYS A 227 21.42 -0.86 10.62
C LYS A 227 22.11 -2.15 11.12
N GLY A 228 21.49 -3.31 10.91
CA GLY A 228 21.96 -4.60 11.39
C GLY A 228 21.45 -4.97 12.80
N ASN A 229 20.64 -4.14 13.44
CA ASN A 229 20.05 -4.46 14.74
C ASN A 229 18.79 -5.32 14.56
N LEU A 230 18.95 -6.62 14.79
CA LEU A 230 17.91 -7.64 14.76
C LEU A 230 17.47 -8.04 16.18
N SER A 231 18.16 -7.61 17.24
CA SER A 231 17.87 -8.02 18.62
C SER A 231 16.49 -7.58 19.13
N GLU A 232 15.93 -6.50 18.59
CA GLU A 232 14.62 -6.00 19.01
C GLU A 232 13.47 -6.89 18.49
N PRO A 233 12.58 -7.39 19.38
CA PRO A 233 11.40 -8.13 18.96
C PRO A 233 10.36 -7.19 18.36
N ILE A 234 9.86 -7.54 17.17
CA ILE A 234 8.70 -6.85 16.58
C ILE A 234 7.47 -7.19 17.43
N GLN A 235 6.85 -6.19 18.05
CA GLN A 235 5.69 -6.42 18.91
C GLN A 235 4.45 -6.84 18.09
N PRO A 236 3.72 -7.88 18.51
CA PRO A 236 2.54 -8.35 17.79
C PRO A 236 1.45 -7.29 17.73
N ILE A 237 1.11 -6.90 16.51
CA ILE A 237 0.00 -6.00 16.25
C ILE A 237 -1.28 -6.82 16.17
N LYS A 238 -2.13 -6.75 17.19
CA LYS A 238 -3.46 -7.40 17.17
C LYS A 238 -4.40 -6.64 16.23
N ALA A 239 -4.24 -6.83 14.92
CA ALA A 239 -5.17 -6.37 13.91
C ALA A 239 -5.76 -7.57 13.14
N MET A 240 -6.90 -7.37 12.47
CA MET A 240 -7.50 -8.37 11.56
C MET A 240 -7.66 -7.75 10.17
N ASN A 241 -6.60 -7.08 9.73
CA ASN A 241 -6.56 -6.27 8.51
C ASN A 241 -5.14 -6.34 7.92
N GLU A 242 -4.90 -5.58 6.86
CA GLU A 242 -3.65 -5.57 6.10
C GLU A 242 -2.41 -5.19 6.92
N ILE A 243 -2.59 -4.56 8.09
CA ILE A 243 -1.49 -4.25 9.02
C ILE A 243 -0.99 -5.52 9.74
N ASP A 244 -1.90 -6.46 10.04
CA ASP A 244 -1.52 -7.76 10.64
C ASP A 244 -0.74 -8.60 9.62
N ASP A 245 -1.20 -8.63 8.37
CA ASP A 245 -0.50 -9.31 7.28
C ASP A 245 0.91 -8.72 7.08
N LEU A 246 1.02 -7.38 7.09
CA LEU A 246 2.31 -6.69 6.98
C LEU A 246 3.24 -6.99 8.17
N TYR A 247 2.71 -6.98 9.39
CA TYR A 247 3.45 -7.38 10.59
C TYR A 247 3.98 -8.81 10.46
N ASN A 248 3.12 -9.77 10.08
CA ASN A 248 3.49 -11.17 9.95
C ASN A 248 4.58 -11.37 8.89
N ALA A 249 4.49 -10.69 7.74
CA ALA A 249 5.53 -10.72 6.72
C ALA A 249 6.88 -10.19 7.24
N PHE A 250 6.88 -9.05 7.97
CA PHE A 250 8.09 -8.50 8.60
C PHE A 250 8.68 -9.43 9.66
N HIS A 251 7.83 -10.06 10.47
CA HIS A 251 8.24 -11.00 11.50
C HIS A 251 8.93 -12.23 10.89
N VAL A 252 8.33 -12.82 9.85
CA VAL A 252 8.92 -13.96 9.13
C VAL A 252 10.26 -13.56 8.49
N MET A 253 10.33 -12.41 7.81
CA MET A 253 11.56 -11.92 7.20
C MET A 253 12.69 -11.73 8.23
N THR A 254 12.39 -11.11 9.37
CA THR A 254 13.36 -10.84 10.44
C THR A 254 13.87 -12.15 11.05
N THR A 255 12.96 -13.10 11.29
CA THR A 255 13.31 -14.43 11.82
C THR A 255 14.22 -15.18 10.85
N TYR A 256 13.91 -15.11 9.55
CA TYR A 256 14.72 -15.74 8.51
C TYR A 256 16.12 -15.11 8.39
N LEU A 257 16.23 -13.79 8.50
CA LEU A 257 17.51 -13.09 8.54
C LEU A 257 18.36 -13.50 9.75
N LYS A 258 17.77 -13.58 10.95
CA LYS A 258 18.47 -14.10 12.15
C LYS A 258 18.99 -15.51 11.92
N HIS A 259 18.16 -16.38 11.34
CA HIS A 259 18.55 -17.76 11.05
C HIS A 259 19.73 -17.84 10.10
N ILE A 260 19.71 -17.07 9.00
CA ILE A 260 20.82 -17.01 8.04
C ILE A 260 22.10 -16.55 8.74
N ILE A 261 22.08 -15.45 9.50
CA ILE A 261 23.30 -14.96 10.14
C ILE A 261 23.83 -15.96 11.18
N SER A 262 22.93 -16.60 11.95
CA SER A 262 23.33 -17.65 12.88
C SER A 262 23.98 -18.83 12.17
N GLN A 263 23.47 -19.25 11.01
CA GLN A 263 24.09 -20.29 10.20
C GLN A 263 25.47 -19.86 9.69
N VAL A 264 25.61 -18.64 9.17
CA VAL A 264 26.91 -18.15 8.70
C VAL A 264 27.93 -18.09 9.85
N HIS A 265 27.52 -17.68 11.06
CA HIS A 265 28.40 -17.70 12.23
C HIS A 265 28.81 -19.13 12.62
N HIS A 266 27.89 -20.09 12.57
CA HIS A 266 28.20 -21.49 12.85
C HIS A 266 29.18 -22.07 11.82
N THR A 267 28.91 -21.91 10.53
CA THR A 267 29.78 -22.39 9.45
C THR A 267 31.16 -21.71 9.49
N SER A 268 31.22 -20.41 9.81
CA SER A 268 32.49 -19.69 9.99
C SER A 268 33.34 -20.29 11.11
N ASN A 269 32.73 -20.64 12.25
CA ASN A 269 33.44 -21.29 13.35
C ASN A 269 33.92 -22.69 12.98
N GLU A 270 33.14 -23.45 12.21
CA GLU A 270 33.56 -24.77 11.72
C GLU A 270 34.76 -24.64 10.78
N ILE A 271 34.74 -23.70 9.83
CA ILE A 271 35.90 -23.45 8.95
C ILE A 271 37.15 -23.12 9.75
N ILE A 272 37.06 -22.25 10.78
CA ILE A 272 38.20 -21.92 11.64
C ILE A 272 38.77 -23.18 12.30
N ARG A 273 37.90 -24.06 12.85
CA ARG A 273 38.33 -25.32 13.47
C ARG A 273 38.98 -26.26 12.46
N THR A 274 38.39 -26.39 11.27
CA THR A 274 38.94 -27.23 10.21
C THR A 274 40.29 -26.70 9.73
N SER A 275 40.44 -25.40 9.55
CA SER A 275 41.73 -24.79 9.17
C SER A 275 42.81 -24.97 10.24
N GLN A 276 42.46 -24.91 11.54
CA GLN A 276 43.39 -25.25 12.62
C GLN A 276 43.87 -26.70 12.53
N HIS A 277 42.96 -27.63 12.26
CA HIS A 277 43.30 -29.03 12.06
C HIS A 277 44.15 -29.25 10.78
N ILE A 278 43.85 -28.55 9.69
CA ILE A 278 44.65 -28.58 8.46
C ILE A 278 46.06 -28.07 8.74
N HIS A 279 46.21 -26.97 9.48
CA HIS A 279 47.51 -26.41 9.83
C HIS A 279 48.36 -27.42 10.62
N GLN A 280 47.79 -28.03 11.67
CA GLN A 280 48.49 -29.08 12.41
C GLN A 280 48.87 -30.26 11.51
N SER A 281 47.94 -30.74 10.68
CA SER A 281 48.20 -31.87 9.78
C SER A 281 49.23 -31.54 8.69
N THR A 282 49.32 -30.28 8.26
CA THR A 282 50.34 -29.84 7.29
C THR A 282 51.70 -29.73 7.94
N GLU A 283 51.82 -29.24 9.17
CA GLU A 283 53.08 -29.28 9.94
C GLU A 283 53.60 -30.71 10.14
N GLU A 284 52.72 -31.63 10.56
CA GLU A 284 53.09 -33.05 10.75
C GLU A 284 53.53 -33.71 9.43
N ASN A 285 52.81 -33.45 8.34
CA ASN A 285 53.16 -33.97 7.02
C ASN A 285 54.43 -33.34 6.45
N LEU A 286 54.70 -32.06 6.74
CA LEU A 286 55.92 -31.37 6.32
C LEU A 286 57.14 -32.04 6.97
N ALA A 287 57.08 -32.25 8.29
CA ALA A 287 58.13 -32.96 9.03
C ALA A 287 58.33 -34.39 8.50
N ALA A 288 57.25 -35.11 8.18
CA ALA A 288 57.33 -36.45 7.57
C ALA A 288 57.96 -36.40 6.17
N GLY A 289 57.61 -35.41 5.35
CA GLY A 289 58.19 -35.20 4.01
C GLY A 289 59.68 -34.86 4.05
N GLU A 290 60.09 -33.96 4.95
CA GLU A 290 61.51 -33.64 5.18
C GLU A 290 62.30 -34.87 5.63
N GLN A 291 61.75 -35.63 6.57
CA GLN A 291 62.37 -36.88 7.03
C GLN A 291 62.47 -37.91 5.90
N MET A 292 61.45 -38.04 5.06
CA MET A 292 61.44 -38.94 3.91
C MET A 292 62.53 -38.57 2.90
N THR A 293 62.64 -37.29 2.54
CA THR A 293 63.69 -36.78 1.65
C THR A 293 65.08 -37.00 2.23
N SER A 294 65.29 -36.67 3.52
CA SER A 294 66.57 -36.90 4.21
C SER A 294 66.93 -38.37 4.29
N THR A 295 65.96 -39.25 4.59
CA THR A 295 66.19 -40.69 4.70
C THR A 295 66.50 -41.30 3.33
N SER A 296 65.79 -40.86 2.28
CA SER A 296 66.07 -41.27 0.90
C SER A 296 67.50 -40.90 0.50
N GLN A 297 67.94 -39.68 0.80
CA GLN A 297 69.31 -39.23 0.53
C GLN A 297 70.35 -40.07 1.29
N SER A 298 70.12 -40.39 2.56
CA SER A 298 71.01 -41.28 3.33
C SER A 298 71.06 -42.69 2.73
N ILE A 299 69.93 -43.27 2.33
CA ILE A 299 69.91 -44.60 1.70
C ILE A 299 70.63 -44.58 0.36
N ILE A 300 70.49 -43.52 -0.45
CA ILE A 300 71.24 -43.35 -1.70
C ILE A 300 72.75 -43.35 -1.42
N GLN A 301 73.21 -42.66 -0.38
CA GLN A 301 74.61 -42.67 0.04
C GLN A 301 75.06 -44.08 0.47
N ASP A 302 74.26 -44.79 1.24
CA ASP A 302 74.55 -46.17 1.67
C ASP A 302 74.59 -47.15 0.49
N LEU A 303 73.69 -47.00 -0.48
CA LEU A 303 73.68 -47.78 -1.72
C LEU A 303 74.92 -47.50 -2.57
N GLN A 304 75.40 -46.25 -2.60
CA GLN A 304 76.66 -45.90 -3.27
C GLN A 304 77.85 -46.63 -2.61
N GLN A 305 77.89 -46.66 -1.28
CA GLN A 305 78.92 -47.39 -0.53
C GLN A 305 78.81 -48.91 -0.76
N GLN A 306 77.60 -49.48 -0.73
CA GLN A 306 77.39 -50.90 -1.04
C GLN A 306 77.80 -51.26 -2.47
N ASN A 307 77.52 -50.39 -3.44
CA ASN A 307 77.93 -50.63 -4.83
C ASN A 307 79.47 -50.71 -4.94
N LEU A 308 80.21 -49.82 -4.27
CA LEU A 308 81.68 -49.88 -4.22
C LEU A 308 82.19 -51.17 -3.55
N GLN A 309 81.54 -51.62 -2.47
CA GLN A 309 81.88 -52.88 -1.81
C GLN A 309 81.61 -54.10 -2.69
N ILE A 310 80.51 -54.09 -3.46
CA ILE A 310 80.15 -55.15 -4.40
C ILE A 310 81.11 -55.19 -5.58
N GLU A 311 81.51 -54.03 -6.12
CA GLU A 311 82.55 -53.94 -7.15
C GLU A 311 83.88 -54.53 -6.65
N TRP A 312 84.26 -54.22 -5.41
CA TRP A 312 85.44 -54.81 -4.77
C TRP A 312 85.29 -56.33 -4.58
N LEU A 313 84.15 -56.82 -4.08
CA LEU A 313 83.87 -58.25 -3.92
C LEU A 313 83.91 -58.98 -5.27
N GLN A 314 83.36 -58.37 -6.33
CA GLN A 314 83.38 -58.92 -7.67
C GLN A 314 84.82 -59.05 -8.19
N GLN A 315 85.66 -58.03 -7.94
CA GLN A 315 87.07 -58.07 -8.31
C GLN A 315 87.82 -59.18 -7.55
N GLN A 316 87.63 -59.30 -6.24
CA GLN A 316 88.24 -60.35 -5.42
C GLN A 316 87.77 -61.75 -5.82
N SER A 317 86.46 -61.94 -6.02
CA SER A 317 85.89 -63.21 -6.45
C SER A 317 86.43 -63.63 -7.82
N ASN A 318 86.55 -62.70 -8.77
CA ASN A 318 87.15 -62.96 -10.08
C ASN A 318 88.63 -63.36 -9.97
N GLN A 319 89.39 -62.69 -9.12
CA GLN A 319 90.80 -63.02 -8.88
C GLN A 319 90.95 -64.43 -8.30
N LEU A 320 90.19 -64.74 -7.24
CA LEU A 320 90.19 -66.07 -6.61
C LEU A 320 89.74 -67.18 -7.57
N LEU A 321 88.71 -66.94 -8.39
CA LEU A 321 88.27 -67.90 -9.41
C LEU A 321 89.35 -68.14 -10.46
N THR A 322 90.03 -67.08 -10.90
CA THR A 322 91.15 -67.18 -11.85
C THR A 322 92.31 -67.96 -11.26
N GLU A 323 92.67 -67.71 -10.00
CA GLU A 323 93.70 -68.45 -9.26
C GLU A 323 93.34 -69.93 -9.09
N GLN A 324 92.09 -70.25 -8.71
CA GLN A 324 91.61 -71.63 -8.60
C GLN A 324 91.62 -72.37 -9.94
N LEU A 325 91.21 -71.71 -11.03
CA LEU A 325 91.26 -72.29 -12.38
C LEU A 325 92.71 -72.51 -12.84
N ALA A 326 93.62 -71.57 -12.55
CA ALA A 326 95.04 -71.72 -12.85
C ALA A 326 95.69 -72.85 -12.03
N PHE A 327 95.34 -72.96 -10.74
CA PHE A 327 95.76 -74.06 -9.86
C PHE A 327 95.24 -75.41 -10.35
N GLN A 328 93.97 -75.50 -10.75
CA GLN A 328 93.39 -76.68 -11.38
C GLN A 328 94.18 -77.09 -12.63
N GLN A 329 94.50 -76.14 -13.51
CA GLN A 329 95.30 -76.42 -14.72
C GLN A 329 96.73 -76.88 -14.40
N GLN A 330 97.37 -76.32 -13.37
CA GLN A 330 98.69 -76.77 -12.93
C GLN A 330 98.68 -78.22 -12.44
N LEU A 331 97.68 -78.60 -11.63
CA LEU A 331 97.56 -79.97 -11.14
C LEU A 331 97.27 -80.99 -12.26
N ILE A 332 96.45 -80.61 -13.25
CA ILE A 332 96.18 -81.46 -14.43
C ILE A 332 97.46 -81.72 -15.25
N LYS A 333 98.37 -80.75 -15.35
CA LYS A 333 99.64 -80.89 -16.08
C LYS A 333 100.71 -81.70 -15.33
N ALA A 334 100.57 -81.92 -14.02
CA ALA A 334 101.62 -82.48 -13.17
C ALA A 334 101.70 -84.01 -13.13
N GLU A 335 100.76 -84.76 -13.76
CA GLU A 335 100.72 -86.25 -13.84
C GLU A 335 101.04 -87.04 -12.54
N ALA A 336 100.90 -86.43 -11.36
CA ALA A 336 101.20 -87.06 -10.08
C ALA A 336 99.89 -87.46 -9.39
N GLY A 337 99.60 -88.76 -9.38
CA GLY A 337 98.73 -89.48 -8.44
C GLY A 337 97.64 -88.67 -7.74
N LEU A 338 96.70 -88.13 -8.51
CA LEU A 338 95.65 -87.28 -7.99
C LEU A 338 94.53 -88.16 -7.43
N ASN A 339 94.44 -88.26 -6.10
CA ASN A 339 93.33 -88.97 -5.46
C ASN A 339 92.02 -88.23 -5.77
N ALA A 340 90.95 -88.96 -6.06
CA ALA A 340 89.64 -88.42 -6.46
C ALA A 340 89.14 -87.28 -5.53
N ALA A 341 89.46 -87.36 -4.23
CA ALA A 341 89.13 -86.36 -3.22
C ALA A 341 89.70 -84.95 -3.52
N THR A 342 90.90 -84.83 -4.11
CA THR A 342 91.51 -83.52 -4.41
C THR A 342 90.84 -82.85 -5.62
N LEU A 343 90.46 -83.62 -6.63
CA LEU A 343 89.68 -83.12 -7.78
C LEU A 343 88.28 -82.71 -7.36
N GLU A 344 87.65 -83.49 -6.49
CA GLU A 344 86.34 -83.19 -5.93
C GLU A 344 86.36 -81.91 -5.10
N TYR A 345 87.41 -81.71 -4.27
CA TYR A 345 87.60 -80.48 -3.49
C TYR A 345 87.72 -79.23 -4.39
N ILE A 346 88.53 -79.28 -5.44
CA ILE A 346 88.71 -78.15 -6.38
C ILE A 346 87.43 -77.90 -7.17
N THR A 347 86.77 -78.95 -7.66
CA THR A 347 85.49 -78.83 -8.38
C THR A 347 84.41 -78.21 -7.49
N THR A 348 84.36 -78.62 -6.22
CA THR A 348 83.44 -78.05 -5.22
C THR A 348 83.79 -76.59 -4.91
N SER A 349 85.08 -76.24 -4.79
CA SER A 349 85.53 -74.87 -4.56
C SER A 349 85.19 -73.95 -5.74
N ILE A 350 85.45 -74.38 -6.98
CA ILE A 350 85.09 -73.65 -8.21
C ILE A 350 83.57 -73.51 -8.31
N SER A 351 82.81 -74.56 -8.00
CA SER A 351 81.34 -74.49 -7.94
C SER A 351 80.86 -73.47 -6.90
N GLY A 352 81.47 -73.47 -5.71
CA GLY A 352 81.21 -72.49 -4.66
C GLY A 352 81.54 -71.06 -5.07
N MET A 353 82.66 -70.84 -5.78
CA MET A 353 83.03 -69.52 -6.31
C MET A 353 82.09 -69.05 -7.42
N LYS A 354 81.63 -69.94 -8.30
CA LYS A 354 80.59 -69.62 -9.29
C LYS A 354 79.26 -69.24 -8.63
N GLN A 355 78.89 -69.94 -7.55
CA GLN A 355 77.71 -69.59 -6.77
C GLN A 355 77.88 -68.23 -6.07
N LEU A 356 79.07 -67.94 -5.53
CA LEU A 356 79.39 -66.63 -4.96
C LEU A 356 79.26 -65.52 -6.01
N GLN A 357 79.79 -65.73 -7.21
CA GLN A 357 79.68 -64.76 -8.30
C GLN A 357 78.24 -64.50 -8.72
N LYS A 358 77.42 -65.55 -8.83
CA LYS A 358 75.99 -65.40 -9.06
C LYS A 358 75.31 -64.58 -7.96
N ASN A 359 75.63 -64.84 -6.69
CA ASN A 359 75.07 -64.06 -5.58
C ASN A 359 75.51 -62.59 -5.62
N ILE A 360 76.73 -62.29 -6.07
CA ILE A 360 77.23 -60.92 -6.26
C ILE A 360 76.47 -60.22 -7.39
N ASP A 361 76.25 -60.91 -8.51
CA ASP A 361 75.48 -60.37 -9.64
C ASP A 361 74.02 -60.10 -9.24
N ASP A 362 73.39 -61.03 -8.51
CA ASP A 362 72.04 -60.88 -7.96
C ASP A 362 71.99 -59.67 -7.00
N CYS A 363 73.00 -59.49 -6.15
CA CYS A 363 73.10 -58.35 -5.24
C CYS A 363 73.25 -57.00 -5.99
N ASN A 364 74.07 -56.97 -7.03
CA ASN A 364 74.23 -55.79 -7.89
C ASN A 364 72.90 -55.40 -8.57
N GLU A 365 72.13 -56.39 -9.06
CA GLU A 365 70.80 -56.16 -9.60
C GLU A 365 69.83 -55.58 -8.54
N GLN A 366 69.87 -56.08 -7.31
CA GLN A 366 69.06 -55.56 -6.20
C GLN A 366 69.43 -54.12 -5.84
N ILE A 367 70.73 -53.78 -5.77
CA ILE A 367 71.20 -52.42 -5.52
C ILE A 367 70.66 -51.45 -6.59
N LYS A 368 70.74 -51.82 -7.88
CA LYS A 368 70.18 -51.01 -8.99
C LYS A 368 68.68 -50.80 -8.86
N LYS A 369 67.92 -51.84 -8.51
CA LYS A 369 66.48 -51.72 -8.25
C LYS A 369 66.20 -50.79 -7.06
N CYS A 370 67.03 -50.86 -6.02
CA CYS A 370 66.91 -50.01 -4.84
C CYS A 370 67.18 -48.54 -5.17
N PHE A 371 68.23 -48.24 -5.95
CA PHE A 371 68.51 -46.89 -6.45
C PHE A 371 67.31 -46.28 -7.18
N LYS A 372 66.75 -47.03 -8.15
CA LYS A 372 65.58 -46.57 -8.91
C LYS A 372 64.37 -46.32 -8.01
N SER A 373 64.18 -47.14 -6.98
CA SER A 373 63.09 -46.96 -6.02
C SER A 373 63.30 -45.73 -5.14
N MET A 374 64.54 -45.46 -4.72
CA MET A 374 64.86 -44.28 -3.91
C MET A 374 64.76 -42.97 -4.70
N GLU A 375 65.10 -42.99 -5.99
CA GLU A 375 64.89 -41.83 -6.88
C GLU A 375 63.41 -41.46 -6.98
N ILE A 376 62.52 -42.46 -7.15
CA ILE A 376 61.07 -42.25 -7.15
C ILE A 376 60.59 -41.72 -5.79
N ILE A 377 61.06 -42.30 -4.68
CA ILE A 377 60.74 -41.85 -3.32
C ILE A 377 61.19 -40.40 -3.10
N GLY A 378 62.38 -40.03 -3.58
CA GLY A 378 62.88 -38.66 -3.51
C GLY A 378 61.98 -37.68 -4.26
N SER A 379 61.62 -37.98 -5.51
CA SER A 379 60.70 -37.13 -6.28
C SER A 379 59.31 -37.03 -5.65
N LEU A 380 58.81 -38.11 -5.06
CA LEU A 380 57.52 -38.13 -4.37
C LEU A 380 57.56 -37.29 -3.09
N GLY A 381 58.69 -37.30 -2.37
CA GLY A 381 58.91 -36.44 -1.21
C GLY A 381 58.90 -34.95 -1.57
N GLU A 382 59.56 -34.56 -2.67
CA GLU A 382 59.51 -33.18 -3.17
C GLU A 382 58.10 -32.76 -3.60
N GLU A 383 57.39 -33.62 -4.35
CA GLU A 383 56.00 -33.38 -4.73
C GLU A 383 55.08 -33.24 -3.50
N GLN A 384 55.29 -34.08 -2.48
CA GLN A 384 54.54 -34.01 -1.22
C GLN A 384 54.79 -32.69 -0.49
N LEU A 385 56.02 -32.18 -0.45
CA LEU A 385 56.33 -30.88 0.15
C LEU A 385 55.62 -29.74 -0.59
N THR A 386 55.67 -29.72 -1.92
CA THR A 386 54.99 -28.67 -2.71
C THR A 386 53.47 -28.69 -2.53
N THR A 387 52.85 -29.87 -2.50
CA THR A 387 51.40 -29.99 -2.27
C THR A 387 50.99 -29.56 -0.86
N ILE A 388 51.83 -29.80 0.15
CA ILE A 388 51.61 -29.31 1.52
C ILE A 388 51.64 -27.78 1.57
N GLU A 389 52.58 -27.14 0.87
CA GLU A 389 52.64 -25.66 0.78
C GLU A 389 51.37 -25.08 0.15
N GLU A 390 50.86 -25.68 -0.93
CA GLU A 390 49.60 -25.25 -1.57
C GLU A 390 48.39 -25.40 -0.65
N ILE A 391 48.31 -26.50 0.11
CA ILE A 391 47.24 -26.73 1.09
C ILE A 391 47.30 -25.69 2.22
N ALA A 392 48.50 -25.40 2.72
CA ALA A 392 48.71 -24.40 3.76
C ALA A 392 48.28 -23.00 3.26
N GLU A 393 48.71 -22.59 2.06
CA GLU A 393 48.33 -21.31 1.47
C GLU A 393 46.80 -21.20 1.27
N THR A 394 46.16 -22.30 0.85
CA THR A 394 44.70 -22.34 0.67
C THR A 394 43.97 -22.23 2.01
N SER A 395 44.46 -22.89 3.06
CA SER A 395 43.92 -22.80 4.41
C SER A 395 44.00 -21.36 4.95
N ASP A 396 45.14 -20.69 4.77
CA ASP A 396 45.33 -19.30 5.19
C ASP A 396 44.39 -18.34 4.45
N LYS A 397 44.20 -18.54 3.14
CA LYS A 397 43.23 -17.77 2.36
C LYS A 397 41.80 -17.96 2.89
N GLN A 398 41.39 -19.20 3.20
CA GLN A 398 40.07 -19.47 3.78
C GLN A 398 39.90 -18.78 5.14
N LEU A 399 40.93 -18.81 5.99
CA LEU A 399 40.91 -18.12 7.28
C LEU A 399 40.71 -16.61 7.10
N ALA A 400 41.43 -16.00 6.15
CA ALA A 400 41.30 -14.58 5.85
C ALA A 400 39.88 -14.21 5.37
N TYR A 401 39.26 -15.04 4.52
CA TYR A 401 37.87 -14.86 4.10
C TYR A 401 36.89 -14.95 5.28
N VAL A 402 37.07 -15.92 6.16
CA VAL A 402 36.22 -16.05 7.35
C VAL A 402 36.37 -14.86 8.29
N ASP A 403 37.59 -14.35 8.47
CA ASP A 403 37.82 -13.16 9.29
C ASP A 403 37.16 -11.91 8.71
N GLN A 404 37.19 -11.76 7.38
CA GLN A 404 36.46 -10.69 6.69
C GLN A 404 34.94 -10.83 6.87
N LEU A 405 34.41 -12.04 6.69
CA LEU A 405 32.99 -12.35 6.95
C LEU A 405 32.62 -12.01 8.39
N ARG A 406 33.43 -12.39 9.37
CA ARG A 406 33.19 -12.13 10.80
C ARG A 406 33.18 -10.63 11.11
N LYS A 407 34.05 -9.84 10.48
CA LYS A 407 34.03 -8.37 10.58
C LYS A 407 32.75 -7.78 10.01
N GLN A 408 32.28 -8.27 8.87
CA GLN A 408 30.99 -7.84 8.30
C GLN A 408 29.82 -8.27 9.20
N LEU A 409 29.87 -9.47 9.78
CA LEU A 409 28.82 -9.97 10.65
C LEU A 409 28.74 -9.24 11.99
N LYS A 410 29.85 -8.67 12.49
CA LYS A 410 29.87 -7.86 13.72
C LYS A 410 28.97 -6.63 13.68
N GLN A 411 28.61 -6.14 12.49
CA GLN A 411 27.65 -5.04 12.36
C GLN A 411 26.22 -5.49 12.72
N PHE A 412 25.94 -6.79 12.70
CA PHE A 412 24.66 -7.34 13.07
C PHE A 412 24.61 -7.67 14.57
N GLN A 413 23.61 -7.12 15.24
CA GLN A 413 23.25 -7.48 16.62
C GLN A 413 22.01 -8.37 16.56
N ILE A 414 22.08 -9.60 17.08
CA ILE A 414 21.02 -10.61 16.92
C ILE A 414 20.22 -10.84 18.20
#